data_AF-A0A061AC93-F1
#
_entry.id   AF-A0A061AC93-F1
#
_cell.length_a   1.000
_cell.length_b   1.000
_cell.length_c   1.000
_cell.angle_alpha   90.00
_cell.angle_beta   90.00
_cell.angle_gamma   90.00
#
_symmetry.space_group_name_H-M   'P 1'
#
loop_
_entity.id
_entity.type
_entity.pdbx_description
1 polymer ?
#
loop_
_entity_poly.entity_id
_entity_poly.type
_entity_poly.pdbx_seq_one_letter_code
_entity_poly.pdbx_strand_id
1 'polypeptide(L)'
;MRATAAVLLVLCLLTISHAWDCQEVVNIKNLMQIDAGLGQVVATDTSQIPYYLVGDEWIRLPGSLKHITVGPAGIWGINKADSIYKYVAGNWVQAAG
;
A
#
# COMPACT_ATOMS: atom_id res chain seq x y z
N MET A 1 -33.00 21.00 32.01
CA MET A 1 -31.79 21.79 31.73
C MET A 1 -30.48 20.99 31.78
N ARG A 2 -30.27 20.06 32.73
CA ARG A 2 -29.04 19.23 32.77
C ARG A 2 -28.97 18.14 31.69
N ALA A 3 -30.08 17.46 31.41
CA ALA A 3 -30.14 16.44 30.36
C ALA A 3 -29.98 17.03 28.95
N THR A 4 -30.57 18.20 28.68
CA THR A 4 -30.44 18.90 27.40
C THR A 4 -29.01 19.37 27.13
N ALA A 5 -28.29 19.85 28.14
CA ALA A 5 -26.88 20.21 28.01
C ALA A 5 -25.98 18.99 27.75
N ALA A 6 -26.24 17.87 28.43
CA ALA A 6 -25.51 16.62 28.21
C ALA A 6 -25.75 16.05 26.79
N VAL A 7 -26.99 16.11 26.29
CA VAL A 7 -27.33 15.67 24.93
C VAL A 7 -26.65 16.56 23.87
N LEU A 8 -26.64 17.88 24.04
CA LEU A 8 -25.93 18.82 23.17
C LEU A 8 -24.41 18.58 23.16
N LEU A 9 -23.82 18.30 24.32
CA LEU A 9 -22.39 17.99 24.45
C LEU A 9 -22.03 16.68 23.73
N VAL A 10 -22.86 15.64 23.85
CA VAL A 10 -22.67 14.36 23.15
C VAL A 10 -22.84 14.53 21.64
N LEU A 11 -23.82 15.31 21.17
CA LEU A 11 -23.97 15.61 19.74
C LEU A 11 -22.76 16.37 19.19
N CYS A 12 -22.24 17.37 19.92
CA CYS A 12 -21.01 18.06 19.56
C CYS A 12 -19.83 17.08 19.44
N LEU A 13 -19.64 16.19 20.43
CA LEU A 13 -18.54 15.22 20.43
C LEU A 13 -18.60 14.24 19.24
N LEU A 14 -19.80 13.85 18.80
CA LEU A 14 -19.98 12.98 17.63
C LEU A 14 -19.71 13.71 16.31
N THR A 15 -20.03 15.01 16.21
CA THR A 15 -19.78 15.82 15.00
C THR A 15 -18.32 16.22 14.78
N ILE A 16 -17.44 16.05 15.78
CA ILE A 16 -15.99 16.31 15.67
C ILE A 16 -15.23 15.03 15.28
N SER A 17 -15.94 13.92 15.00
CA SER A 17 -15.31 12.70 14.50
C SER A 17 -14.84 12.86 13.05
N HIS A 18 -13.63 13.41 12.90
CA HIS A 18 -12.90 13.47 11.63
C HIS A 18 -12.31 12.08 11.30
N ALA A 19 -13.17 11.12 11.00
CA ALA A 19 -12.71 9.90 10.36
C ALA A 19 -12.10 10.24 9.00
N TRP A 20 -11.10 9.47 8.57
CA TRP A 20 -10.58 9.62 7.21
C TRP A 20 -11.64 9.18 6.20
N ASP A 21 -11.85 10.02 5.19
CA ASP A 21 -12.67 9.68 4.04
C ASP A 21 -11.85 8.78 3.12
N CYS A 22 -12.14 7.48 3.19
CA CYS A 22 -11.42 6.44 2.48
C CYS A 22 -12.26 5.92 1.32
N GLN A 23 -11.66 5.85 0.13
CA GLN A 23 -12.24 5.17 -1.02
C GLN A 23 -11.56 3.82 -1.23
N GLU A 24 -12.36 2.77 -1.48
CA GLU A 24 -11.82 1.46 -1.86
C GLU A 24 -11.15 1.55 -3.24
N VAL A 25 -9.92 1.04 -3.34
CA VAL A 25 -9.23 0.89 -4.63
C VAL A 25 -9.74 -0.39 -5.29
N VAL A 26 -10.43 -0.26 -6.42
CA VAL A 26 -11.02 -1.38 -7.16
C VAL A 26 -9.95 -2.26 -7.81
N ASN A 27 -10.33 -3.50 -8.15
CA ASN A 27 -9.55 -4.41 -8.99
C ASN A 27 -8.25 -4.98 -8.40
N ILE A 28 -8.09 -4.99 -7.08
CA ILE A 28 -7.07 -5.80 -6.42
C ILE A 28 -7.66 -6.51 -5.19
N LYS A 29 -7.36 -7.80 -5.06
CA LYS A 29 -7.81 -8.63 -3.92
C LYS A 29 -6.63 -9.37 -3.35
N ASN A 30 -6.71 -9.71 -2.06
CA ASN A 30 -5.68 -10.49 -1.36
C ASN A 30 -4.30 -9.81 -1.32
N LEU A 31 -4.26 -8.47 -1.22
CA LEU A 31 -3.00 -7.78 -0.91
C LEU A 31 -2.45 -8.24 0.44
N MET A 32 -1.14 -8.48 0.48
CA MET A 32 -0.41 -8.86 1.68
C MET A 32 0.45 -7.69 2.19
N GLN A 33 1.02 -6.89 1.28
CA GLN A 33 1.85 -5.75 1.62
C GLN A 33 1.76 -4.68 0.53
N ILE A 34 1.88 -3.40 0.93
CA ILE A 34 1.90 -2.21 0.07
C ILE A 34 2.97 -1.23 0.59
N ASP A 35 3.58 -0.46 -0.31
CA ASP A 35 4.50 0.63 0.03
C ASP A 35 4.29 1.81 -0.92
N ALA A 36 4.47 3.03 -0.42
CA ALA A 36 4.25 4.26 -1.18
C ALA A 36 5.38 5.25 -0.94
N GLY A 37 5.94 5.77 -2.03
CA GLY A 37 7.11 6.65 -2.00
C GLY A 37 7.32 7.32 -3.35
N LEU A 38 7.75 8.59 -3.34
CA LEU A 38 7.98 9.40 -4.56
C LEU A 38 6.77 9.47 -5.53
N GLY A 39 5.55 9.46 -5.00
CA GLY A 39 4.34 9.46 -5.83
C GLY A 39 4.06 8.13 -6.54
N GLN A 40 4.79 7.07 -6.18
CA GLN A 40 4.63 5.72 -6.68
C GLN A 40 4.02 4.85 -5.58
N VAL A 41 3.27 3.83 -5.98
CA VAL A 41 2.72 2.83 -5.07
C VAL A 41 3.00 1.45 -5.63
N VAL A 42 3.57 0.58 -4.80
CA VAL A 42 3.86 -0.82 -5.12
C VAL A 42 3.21 -1.72 -4.10
N ALA A 43 2.85 -2.93 -4.51
CA ALA A 43 2.21 -3.89 -3.62
C ALA A 43 2.57 -5.32 -3.99
N THR A 44 2.35 -6.26 -3.08
CA THR A 44 2.34 -7.69 -3.38
C THR A 44 1.12 -8.35 -2.78
N ASP A 45 0.57 -9.34 -3.50
CA ASP A 45 -0.51 -10.17 -2.99
C ASP A 45 0.00 -11.38 -2.20
N THR A 46 -0.94 -12.15 -1.61
CA THR A 46 -0.65 -13.38 -0.87
C THR A 46 -0.09 -14.51 -1.74
N SER A 47 -0.23 -14.42 -3.07
CA SER A 47 0.44 -15.31 -4.02
C SER A 47 1.85 -14.83 -4.40
N GLN A 48 2.35 -13.80 -3.71
CA GLN A 48 3.64 -13.16 -3.94
C GLN A 48 3.76 -12.54 -5.34
N ILE A 49 2.66 -12.13 -5.97
CA ILE A 49 2.70 -11.40 -7.23
C ILE A 49 2.93 -9.92 -6.92
N PRO A 50 4.02 -9.32 -7.43
CA PRO A 50 4.26 -7.88 -7.28
C PRO A 50 3.42 -7.06 -8.28
N TYR A 51 2.97 -5.88 -7.85
CA TYR A 51 2.20 -4.92 -8.64
C TYR A 51 2.74 -3.50 -8.50
N TYR A 52 2.49 -2.70 -9.52
CA TYR A 52 2.75 -1.26 -9.57
C TYR A 52 1.45 -0.53 -9.92
N LEU A 53 1.08 0.50 -9.16
CA LEU A 53 -0.14 1.28 -9.42
C LEU A 53 0.13 2.35 -10.49
N VAL A 54 -0.65 2.34 -11.57
CA VAL A 54 -0.66 3.37 -12.62
C VAL A 54 -2.06 3.95 -12.73
N GLY A 55 -2.23 5.20 -12.33
CA GLY A 55 -3.58 5.78 -12.20
C GLY A 55 -4.38 5.03 -11.15
N ASP A 56 -5.48 4.40 -11.57
CA ASP A 56 -6.35 3.54 -10.77
C ASP A 56 -6.18 2.04 -11.09
N GLU A 57 -5.21 1.67 -11.91
CA GLU A 57 -4.97 0.29 -12.34
C GLU A 57 -3.71 -0.32 -11.72
N TRP A 58 -3.86 -1.55 -11.21
CA TRP A 58 -2.73 -2.35 -10.71
C TRP A 58 -2.10 -3.17 -11.82
N ILE A 59 -0.89 -2.77 -12.22
CA ILE A 59 -0.12 -3.46 -13.25
C ILE A 59 0.75 -4.54 -12.61
N ARG A 60 0.56 -5.79 -13.04
CA ARG A 60 1.37 -6.92 -12.59
C ARG A 60 2.82 -6.78 -13.07
N LEU A 61 3.76 -6.82 -12.14
CA LEU A 61 5.19 -6.92 -12.43
C LEU A 61 5.61 -8.40 -12.57
N PRO A 62 6.66 -8.72 -13.35
CA PRO A 62 7.16 -10.08 -13.44
C PRO A 62 7.75 -10.56 -12.10
N GLY A 63 7.84 -11.87 -11.90
CA GLY A 63 8.52 -12.47 -10.75
C GLY A 63 7.62 -12.84 -9.58
N SER A 64 8.24 -13.16 -8.44
CA SER A 64 7.57 -13.54 -7.20
C SER A 64 8.31 -12.96 -6.00
N LEU A 65 7.66 -12.05 -5.27
CA LEU A 65 8.23 -11.30 -4.15
C LEU A 65 7.33 -11.40 -2.92
N LYS A 66 7.92 -11.58 -1.74
CA LYS A 66 7.18 -11.53 -0.47
C LYS A 66 7.10 -10.12 0.12
N HIS A 67 7.94 -9.22 -0.35
CA HIS A 67 7.93 -7.81 0.02
C HIS A 67 8.50 -6.96 -1.12
N ILE A 68 7.90 -5.80 -1.37
CA ILE A 68 8.30 -4.82 -2.37
C ILE A 68 8.23 -3.41 -1.77
N THR A 69 9.20 -2.57 -2.11
CA THR A 69 9.32 -1.20 -1.58
C THR A 69 9.75 -0.23 -2.66
N VAL A 70 9.40 1.05 -2.50
CA VAL A 70 9.72 2.13 -3.44
C VAL A 70 10.19 3.38 -2.71
N GLY A 71 11.21 4.04 -3.26
CA GLY A 71 11.71 5.31 -2.74
C GLY A 71 12.83 5.90 -3.60
N PRO A 72 13.60 6.88 -3.09
CA PRO A 72 14.70 7.53 -3.82
C PRO A 72 15.76 6.57 -4.39
N ALA A 73 15.92 5.39 -3.80
CA ALA A 73 16.85 4.37 -4.28
C ALA A 73 16.28 3.49 -5.43
N GLY A 74 15.06 3.76 -5.88
CA GLY A 74 14.30 2.95 -6.84
C GLY A 74 13.38 1.93 -6.18
N ILE A 75 12.91 0.96 -6.97
CA ILE A 75 12.06 -0.13 -6.49
C ILE A 75 12.94 -1.33 -6.14
N TRP A 76 12.71 -1.88 -4.94
CA TRP A 76 13.42 -3.04 -4.42
C TRP A 76 12.43 -4.08 -3.92
N GLY A 77 12.87 -5.34 -3.84
CA GLY A 77 12.06 -6.39 -3.27
C GLY A 77 12.88 -7.61 -2.87
N ILE A 78 12.25 -8.48 -2.09
CA ILE A 78 12.83 -9.76 -1.68
C ILE A 78 11.89 -10.90 -2.04
N ASN A 79 12.45 -12.03 -2.48
CA ASN A 79 11.67 -13.23 -2.75
C ASN A 79 11.49 -14.10 -1.49
N LYS A 80 10.78 -15.22 -1.63
CA LYS A 80 10.56 -16.17 -0.52
C LYS A 80 11.86 -16.70 0.11
N ALA A 81 12.93 -16.80 -0.68
CA ALA A 81 14.24 -17.30 -0.29
C ALA A 81 15.20 -16.20 0.19
N ASP A 82 14.67 -15.02 0.56
CA ASP A 82 15.44 -13.88 1.09
C ASP A 82 16.47 -13.30 0.11
N SER A 83 16.40 -13.66 -1.17
CA SER A 83 17.24 -13.04 -2.20
C SER A 83 16.72 -11.62 -2.49
N ILE A 84 17.65 -10.66 -2.56
CA ILE A 84 17.37 -9.24 -2.73
C ILE A 84 17.44 -8.87 -4.22
N TYR A 85 16.47 -8.10 -4.70
CA TYR A 85 16.40 -7.65 -6.08
C TYR A 85 16.13 -6.14 -6.17
N LYS A 86 16.72 -5.51 -7.18
CA LYS A 86 16.40 -4.15 -7.62
C LYS A 86 15.68 -4.22 -8.95
N TYR A 87 14.61 -3.44 -9.12
CA TYR A 87 13.93 -3.32 -10.41
C TYR A 87 14.67 -2.30 -11.30
N VAL A 88 15.19 -2.75 -12.43
CA VAL A 88 15.98 -1.95 -13.36
C VAL A 88 15.50 -2.23 -14.79
N ALA A 89 15.09 -1.18 -15.50
CA ALA A 89 14.69 -1.26 -16.91
C ALA A 89 13.70 -2.41 -17.22
N GLY A 90 12.66 -2.55 -16.39
CA GLY A 90 11.63 -3.57 -16.57
C GLY A 90 11.94 -4.95 -15.97
N ASN A 91 13.12 -5.16 -15.38
CA ASN A 91 13.60 -6.46 -14.93
C ASN A 91 14.06 -6.44 -13.47
N TRP A 92 13.91 -7.56 -12.77
CA TRP A 92 14.51 -7.77 -11.45
C TRP A 92 15.97 -8.20 -11.60
N VAL A 93 16.88 -7.37 -11.12
CA VAL A 93 18.31 -7.65 -11.05
C VAL A 93 18.63 -8.03 -9.62
N GLN A 94 19.16 -9.23 -9.40
CA GLN A 94 19.56 -9.66 -8.06
C GLN A 94 20.72 -8.78 -7.58
N ALA A 95 20.56 -8.20 -6.39
CA ALA A 95 21.65 -7.50 -5.73
C ALA A 95 22.55 -8.52 -5.03
N ALA A 96 23.87 -8.33 -5.15
CA ALA A 96 24.79 -9.02 -4.26
C ALA A 96 24.57 -8.50 -2.83
N GLY A 97 24.47 -9.44 -1.89
CA GLY A 97 24.48 -9.13 -0.46
C GLY A 97 25.84 -8.66 0.01
#